data_AF-K2H4K4-F1
#
_entry.id   AF-K2H4K4-F1
#
_cell.length_a   1.000
_cell.length_b   1.000
_cell.length_c   1.000
_cell.angle_alpha   90.00
_cell.angle_beta   90.00
_cell.angle_gamma   90.00
#
_symmetry.space_group_name_H-M   'P 1'
#
loop_
_entity.id
_entity.type
_entity.pdbx_description
1 polymer ?
#
loop_
_entity_poly.entity_id
_entity_poly.type
_entity_poly.pdbx_seq_one_letter_code
_entity_poly.pdbx_strand_id
1 'polypeptide(L)'
;KTERQNEIEMVTIEELVPEDHLLRKIDQYIDFSFIPEKVRPYYSEDNGRPSLDPLVLFKMMFIGYIYGVRSERELERQIQTNVAYRWFLGLNLTDKVPHHSTISWNRRTRFKDTDIFQEVFDEIVLQAMNHRMVSGRVLFTDSTHLKANANKKKFSKQEVEVETVDYLEDLEEAVRKDREDHEKKPLKEKEGVKKTKEIKVSDTDSESGYLYRENKPEGFFYLDHRTTDLKHNIITDVHVTPGNIHDSRPYLQRLDRQIERFGFEVEAVGLDAGYLTNPICHGLIMERGIFGVIAHRRYQSKKGLLPKWKYAYDEERDEYVCPQGEVLSYSTTDREGYRHYKSNPENCADCPLLAKCTQNKKYQKTITRHVWESSKEKVRLNRLSNEGKWIYRMRKEKVERSFADSKELHGLRYCRLRGKENVREQALLTAACQNMKKIALHLSRVR
;
A
#
# COMPACT_ATOMS: atom_id res chain seq x y z
N LYS A 1 36.49 15.74 -46.10
CA LYS A 1 35.58 14.88 -45.32
C LYS A 1 34.23 14.95 -46.02
N THR A 2 33.74 13.87 -46.60
CA THR A 2 32.37 13.82 -47.11
C THR A 2 31.45 13.99 -45.91
N GLU A 3 30.67 15.07 -45.87
CA GLU A 3 29.74 15.36 -44.79
C GLU A 3 28.50 14.46 -44.93
N ARG A 4 28.66 13.20 -44.52
CA ARG A 4 27.60 12.18 -44.53
C ARG A 4 26.32 12.65 -43.83
N GLN A 5 26.41 13.61 -42.91
CA GLN A 5 25.28 14.22 -42.21
C GLN A 5 24.32 14.99 -43.14
N ASN A 6 24.76 15.39 -44.33
CA ASN A 6 23.96 16.14 -45.30
C ASN A 6 23.41 15.25 -46.43
N GLU A 7 23.71 13.94 -46.40
CA GLU A 7 23.20 12.99 -47.40
C GLU A 7 21.72 12.70 -47.16
N ILE A 8 20.94 12.65 -48.24
CA ILE A 8 19.52 12.30 -48.18
C ILE A 8 19.41 10.78 -48.15
N GLU A 9 18.86 10.24 -47.06
CA GLU A 9 18.57 8.83 -46.90
C GLU A 9 17.05 8.60 -46.90
N MET A 10 16.57 7.65 -47.71
CA MET A 10 15.16 7.25 -47.74
C MET A 10 15.00 6.02 -46.85
N VAL A 11 14.45 6.23 -45.64
CA VAL A 11 14.18 5.17 -44.65
C VAL A 11 12.77 5.33 -44.10
N THR A 12 12.17 4.23 -43.68
CA THR A 12 10.92 4.28 -42.90
C THR A 12 11.24 4.29 -41.40
N ILE A 13 10.38 4.93 -40.60
CA ILE A 13 10.55 4.92 -39.13
C ILE A 13 10.46 3.49 -38.59
N GLU A 14 9.68 2.63 -39.26
CA GLU A 14 9.54 1.21 -38.95
C GLU A 14 10.90 0.49 -38.97
N GLU A 15 11.69 0.66 -40.03
CA GLU A 15 13.00 0.03 -40.19
C GLU A 15 14.04 0.53 -39.18
N LEU A 16 13.88 1.76 -38.67
CA LEU A 16 14.81 2.37 -37.73
C LEU A 16 14.65 1.87 -36.28
N VAL A 17 13.53 1.23 -35.96
CA VAL A 17 13.24 0.73 -34.61
C VAL A 17 13.39 -0.79 -34.56
N PRO A 18 14.36 -1.35 -33.81
CA PRO A 18 14.57 -2.80 -33.73
C PRO A 18 13.30 -3.56 -33.38
N GLU A 19 13.05 -4.70 -34.04
CA GLU A 19 11.83 -5.52 -33.84
C GLU A 19 11.64 -5.99 -32.39
N ASP A 20 12.75 -6.24 -31.68
CA ASP A 20 12.75 -6.70 -30.29
C ASP A 20 12.64 -5.56 -29.27
N HIS A 21 12.51 -4.31 -29.72
CA HIS A 21 12.45 -3.13 -28.86
C HIS A 21 11.23 -3.18 -27.91
N LEU A 22 11.42 -2.74 -26.67
CA LEU A 22 10.37 -2.79 -25.63
C LEU A 22 9.07 -2.07 -26.04
N LEU A 23 9.19 -0.88 -26.65
CA LEU A 23 8.00 -0.11 -27.06
C LEU A 23 7.19 -0.81 -28.15
N ARG A 24 7.82 -1.59 -29.05
CA ARG A 24 7.10 -2.42 -30.02
C ARG A 24 6.29 -3.50 -29.31
N LYS A 25 6.90 -4.19 -28.35
CA LYS A 25 6.21 -5.20 -27.54
C LYS A 25 5.04 -4.57 -26.77
N ILE A 26 5.23 -3.40 -26.18
CA ILE A 26 4.15 -2.69 -25.46
C ILE A 26 3.02 -2.31 -26.41
N ASP A 27 3.33 -1.67 -27.54
CA ASP A 27 2.32 -1.25 -28.52
C ASP A 27 1.53 -2.43 -29.10
N GLN A 28 2.20 -3.57 -29.28
CA GLN A 28 1.56 -4.80 -29.78
C GLN A 28 0.60 -5.45 -28.77
N TYR A 29 0.93 -5.43 -27.48
CA TYR A 29 0.23 -6.23 -26.45
C TYR A 29 -0.64 -5.41 -25.50
N ILE A 30 -0.54 -4.09 -25.53
CA ILE A 30 -1.36 -3.20 -24.73
C ILE A 30 -2.30 -2.45 -25.66
N ASP A 31 -3.60 -2.66 -25.48
CA ASP A 31 -4.60 -1.88 -26.18
C ASP A 31 -4.71 -0.51 -25.51
N PHE A 32 -4.48 0.56 -26.26
CA PHE A 32 -4.60 1.93 -25.76
C PHE A 32 -5.89 2.64 -26.20
N SER A 33 -6.77 1.95 -26.93
CA SER A 33 -8.04 2.51 -27.44
C SER A 33 -8.97 3.01 -26.32
N PHE A 34 -8.86 2.43 -25.13
CA PHE A 34 -9.61 2.86 -23.95
C PHE A 34 -9.29 4.30 -23.49
N ILE A 35 -8.10 4.82 -23.82
CA ILE A 35 -7.66 6.13 -23.33
C ILE A 35 -8.54 7.26 -23.90
N PRO A 36 -8.69 7.39 -25.25
CA PRO A 36 -9.63 8.33 -25.84
C PRO A 36 -11.05 8.23 -25.28
N GLU A 37 -11.55 7.02 -25.01
CA GLU A 37 -12.90 6.81 -24.47
C GLU A 37 -13.04 7.39 -23.06
N LYS A 38 -12.13 7.04 -22.15
CA LYS A 38 -12.18 7.48 -20.75
C LYS A 38 -11.96 8.98 -20.59
N VAL A 39 -11.14 9.58 -21.45
CA VAL A 39 -10.82 11.01 -21.35
C VAL A 39 -11.82 11.89 -22.07
N ARG A 40 -12.66 11.35 -22.96
CA ARG A 40 -13.63 12.11 -23.78
C ARG A 40 -14.44 13.14 -22.98
N PRO A 41 -14.97 12.85 -21.77
CA PRO A 41 -15.72 13.83 -20.99
C PRO A 41 -14.95 15.10 -20.61
N TYR A 42 -13.61 15.07 -20.64
CA TYR A 42 -12.75 16.20 -20.29
C TYR A 42 -12.29 17.02 -21.49
N TYR A 43 -12.77 16.69 -22.69
CA TYR A 43 -12.46 17.37 -23.93
C TYR A 43 -13.73 17.99 -24.52
N SER A 44 -13.59 19.17 -25.14
CA SER A 44 -14.66 19.79 -25.93
C SER A 44 -14.55 19.29 -27.37
N GLU A 45 -15.67 18.90 -27.94
CA GLU A 45 -15.72 18.35 -29.31
C GLU A 45 -15.74 19.45 -30.38
N ASP A 46 -16.26 20.63 -30.05
CA ASP A 46 -16.69 21.64 -31.01
C ASP A 46 -16.14 23.05 -30.75
N ASN A 47 -15.45 23.29 -29.62
CA ASN A 47 -15.07 24.63 -29.21
C ASN A 47 -13.59 24.77 -28.83
N GLY A 48 -12.96 25.87 -29.27
CA GLY A 48 -11.59 26.26 -28.94
C GLY A 48 -10.51 25.69 -29.86
N ARG A 49 -9.25 25.86 -29.45
CA ARG A 49 -8.08 25.37 -30.20
C ARG A 49 -8.02 23.83 -30.11
N PRO A 50 -7.84 23.10 -31.23
CA PRO A 50 -7.66 21.66 -31.19
C PRO A 50 -6.57 21.25 -30.20
N SER A 51 -6.92 20.38 -29.27
CA SER A 51 -5.96 19.84 -28.31
C SER A 51 -5.07 18.79 -28.96
N LEU A 52 -3.91 18.54 -28.35
CA LEU A 52 -3.13 17.33 -28.64
C LEU A 52 -4.02 16.10 -28.47
N ASP A 53 -3.85 15.11 -29.35
CA ASP A 53 -4.45 13.80 -29.20
C ASP A 53 -4.17 13.25 -27.78
N PRO A 54 -5.20 12.93 -26.97
CA PRO A 54 -5.02 12.37 -25.64
C PRO A 54 -4.18 11.10 -25.65
N LEU A 55 -4.27 10.26 -26.68
CA LEU A 55 -3.49 9.04 -26.78
C LEU A 55 -1.99 9.35 -26.83
N VAL A 56 -1.61 10.33 -27.66
CA VAL A 56 -0.21 10.81 -27.74
C VAL A 56 0.23 11.38 -26.39
N LEU A 57 -0.62 12.15 -25.71
CA LEU A 57 -0.31 12.71 -24.39
C LEU A 57 0.00 11.62 -23.36
N PHE A 58 -0.86 10.60 -23.24
CA PHE A 58 -0.65 9.51 -22.29
C PHE A 58 0.55 8.64 -22.67
N LYS A 59 0.73 8.33 -23.96
CA LYS A 59 1.93 7.60 -24.43
C LYS A 59 3.22 8.36 -24.13
N MET A 60 3.24 9.70 -24.24
CA MET A 60 4.38 10.51 -23.80
C MET A 60 4.64 10.32 -22.29
N MET A 61 3.60 10.40 -21.46
CA MET A 61 3.73 10.17 -20.03
C MET A 61 4.26 8.75 -19.73
N PHE A 62 3.74 7.73 -20.42
CA PHE A 62 4.21 6.35 -20.29
C PHE A 62 5.68 6.20 -20.64
N ILE A 63 6.18 6.79 -21.73
CA ILE A 63 7.62 6.81 -22.03
C ILE A 63 8.40 7.37 -20.83
N GLY A 64 7.95 8.50 -20.28
CA GLY A 64 8.59 9.14 -19.13
C GLY A 64 8.65 8.27 -17.87
N TYR A 65 7.63 7.44 -17.63
CA TYR A 65 7.59 6.51 -16.50
C TYR A 65 8.29 5.17 -16.79
N ILE A 66 8.19 4.63 -18.01
CA ILE A 66 8.85 3.40 -18.45
C ILE A 66 10.38 3.54 -18.33
N TYR A 67 10.94 4.65 -18.81
CA TYR A 67 12.38 4.90 -18.82
C TYR A 67 12.88 5.78 -17.67
N GLY A 68 12.00 6.12 -16.72
CA GLY A 68 12.40 6.88 -15.53
C GLY A 68 12.83 8.33 -15.81
N VAL A 69 12.43 8.91 -16.95
CA VAL A 69 12.70 10.32 -17.30
C VAL A 69 11.89 11.23 -16.37
N ARG A 70 12.59 11.95 -15.48
CA ARG A 70 11.95 12.73 -14.41
C ARG A 70 11.44 14.10 -14.84
N SER A 71 12.02 14.67 -15.88
CA SER A 71 11.71 16.03 -16.34
C SER A 71 10.92 15.96 -17.64
N GLU A 72 9.77 16.63 -17.68
CA GLU A 72 8.94 16.71 -18.89
C GLU A 72 9.68 17.44 -20.03
N ARG A 73 10.56 18.40 -19.69
CA ARG A 73 11.46 19.06 -20.66
C ARG A 73 12.50 18.10 -21.24
N GLU A 74 13.02 17.21 -20.40
CA GLU A 74 13.96 16.18 -20.83
C GLU A 74 13.25 15.14 -21.69
N LEU A 75 12.03 14.76 -21.32
CA LEU A 75 11.19 13.88 -22.14
C LEU A 75 10.94 14.47 -23.52
N GLU A 76 10.59 15.76 -23.62
CA GLU A 76 10.45 16.46 -24.90
C GLU A 76 11.74 16.39 -25.72
N ARG A 77 12.90 16.71 -25.12
CA ARG A 77 14.21 16.65 -25.79
C ARG A 77 14.55 15.24 -26.27
N GLN A 78 14.23 14.21 -25.49
CA GLN A 78 14.47 12.83 -25.91
C GLN A 78 13.53 12.42 -27.04
N ILE A 79 12.27 12.84 -27.06
CA ILE A 79 11.35 12.56 -28.18
C ILE A 79 11.80 13.28 -29.47
N GLN A 80 12.49 14.41 -29.36
CA GLN A 80 13.07 15.10 -30.53
C GLN A 80 14.13 14.27 -31.24
N THR A 81 14.91 13.45 -30.51
CA THR A 81 16.07 12.74 -31.06
C THR A 81 15.94 11.21 -31.07
N ASN A 82 15.01 10.64 -30.30
CA ASN A 82 14.84 9.19 -30.17
C ASN A 82 13.75 8.68 -31.12
N VAL A 83 14.16 7.99 -32.18
CA VAL A 83 13.27 7.45 -33.21
C VAL A 83 12.26 6.44 -32.64
N ALA A 84 12.65 5.61 -31.67
CA ALA A 84 11.74 4.65 -31.05
C ALA A 84 10.62 5.33 -30.24
N TYR A 85 10.88 6.49 -29.65
CA TYR A 85 9.86 7.27 -28.96
C TYR A 85 8.89 7.88 -29.96
N ARG A 86 9.39 8.43 -31.06
CA ARG A 86 8.55 8.97 -32.14
C ARG A 86 7.67 7.89 -32.77
N TRP A 87 8.24 6.72 -33.02
CA TRP A 87 7.52 5.54 -33.50
C TRP A 87 6.35 5.18 -32.59
N PHE A 88 6.62 5.05 -31.28
CA PHE A 88 5.57 4.68 -30.31
C PHE A 88 4.44 5.73 -30.23
N LEU A 89 4.78 7.00 -30.45
CA LEU A 89 3.85 8.12 -30.47
C LEU A 89 3.14 8.32 -31.81
N GLY A 90 3.54 7.60 -32.87
CA GLY A 90 3.02 7.82 -34.22
C GLY A 90 3.44 9.14 -34.86
N LEU A 91 4.61 9.70 -34.46
CA LEU A 91 5.14 10.95 -35.01
C LEU A 91 6.14 10.68 -36.14
N ASN A 92 5.98 11.37 -37.27
CA ASN A 92 6.98 11.40 -38.36
C ASN A 92 8.26 12.10 -37.91
N LEU A 93 9.40 11.93 -38.59
CA LEU A 93 10.65 12.61 -38.22
C LEU A 93 10.56 14.15 -38.31
N THR A 94 9.70 14.65 -39.19
CA THR A 94 9.48 16.10 -39.42
C THR A 94 8.43 16.72 -38.49
N ASP A 95 7.64 15.91 -37.79
CA ASP A 95 6.56 16.42 -36.95
C ASP A 95 7.09 17.21 -35.76
N LYS A 96 6.37 18.26 -35.36
CA LYS A 96 6.72 19.00 -34.16
C LYS A 96 6.38 18.15 -32.93
N VAL A 97 7.36 17.98 -32.04
CA VAL A 97 7.15 17.29 -30.76
C VAL A 97 6.23 18.15 -29.89
N PRO A 98 5.21 17.56 -29.23
CA PRO A 98 4.38 18.30 -28.31
C PRO A 98 5.20 18.90 -27.16
N HIS A 99 5.02 20.19 -26.92
CA HIS A 99 5.78 20.93 -25.92
C HIS A 99 5.49 20.39 -24.50
N HIS A 100 6.53 20.34 -23.65
CA HIS A 100 6.45 19.80 -22.30
C HIS A 100 5.33 20.42 -21.45
N SER A 101 5.00 21.70 -21.71
CA SER A 101 3.97 22.41 -20.95
C SER A 101 2.58 21.79 -21.11
N THR A 102 2.32 21.10 -22.21
CA THR A 102 1.03 20.43 -22.48
C THR A 102 0.73 19.39 -21.40
N ILE A 103 1.71 18.60 -20.98
CA ILE A 103 1.57 17.61 -19.89
C ILE A 103 1.25 18.33 -18.58
N SER A 104 2.07 19.32 -18.22
CA SER A 104 1.89 20.07 -16.97
C SER A 104 0.56 20.82 -16.89
N TRP A 105 0.08 21.34 -18.03
CA TRP A 105 -1.19 22.07 -18.11
C TRP A 105 -2.36 21.11 -17.92
N ASN A 106 -2.40 20.01 -18.68
CA ASN A 106 -3.45 18.99 -18.57
C ASN A 106 -3.60 18.46 -17.14
N ARG A 107 -2.49 18.18 -16.47
CA ARG A 107 -2.49 17.74 -15.08
C ARG A 107 -3.13 18.76 -14.14
N ARG A 108 -2.83 20.05 -14.33
CA ARG A 108 -3.29 21.13 -13.43
C ARG A 108 -4.68 21.64 -13.73
N THR A 109 -5.19 21.41 -14.94
CA THR A 109 -6.49 21.92 -15.39
C THR A 109 -7.43 20.77 -15.72
N ARG A 110 -7.18 20.07 -16.82
CA ARG A 110 -8.11 19.11 -17.43
C ARG A 110 -8.39 17.89 -16.56
N PHE A 111 -7.34 17.33 -15.93
CA PHE A 111 -7.43 16.10 -15.14
C PHE A 111 -7.40 16.36 -13.63
N LYS A 112 -7.47 17.64 -13.24
CA LYS A 112 -7.47 18.02 -11.83
C LYS A 112 -8.75 17.52 -11.16
N ASP A 113 -8.62 16.94 -9.97
CA ASP A 113 -9.75 16.44 -9.17
C ASP A 113 -10.56 15.33 -9.89
N THR A 114 -9.90 14.56 -10.76
CA THR A 114 -10.47 13.41 -11.48
C THR A 114 -9.79 12.10 -11.09
N ASP A 115 -10.45 10.97 -11.32
CA ASP A 115 -9.89 9.63 -11.09
C ASP A 115 -9.29 9.00 -12.37
N ILE A 116 -9.07 9.77 -13.44
CA ILE A 116 -8.63 9.23 -14.74
C ILE A 116 -7.36 8.37 -14.65
N PHE A 117 -6.40 8.76 -13.81
CA PHE A 117 -5.17 7.97 -13.64
C PHE A 117 -5.41 6.65 -12.90
N GLN A 118 -6.41 6.60 -12.02
CA GLN A 118 -6.85 5.36 -11.38
C GLN A 118 -7.53 4.47 -12.40
N GLU A 119 -8.41 5.02 -13.24
CA GLU A 119 -9.09 4.26 -14.28
C GLU A 119 -8.12 3.70 -15.33
N VAL A 120 -7.11 4.49 -15.73
CA VAL A 120 -6.03 4.03 -16.61
C VAL A 120 -5.26 2.89 -15.98
N PHE A 121 -4.89 2.98 -14.70
CA PHE A 121 -4.23 1.89 -13.99
C PHE A 121 -5.11 0.64 -13.92
N ASP A 122 -6.38 0.79 -13.54
CA ASP A 122 -7.33 -0.31 -13.45
C ASP A 122 -7.53 -1.01 -14.79
N GLU A 123 -7.61 -0.27 -15.89
CA GLU A 123 -7.77 -0.84 -17.24
C GLU A 123 -6.56 -1.69 -17.64
N ILE A 124 -5.34 -1.26 -17.29
CA ILE A 124 -4.14 -2.06 -17.51
C ILE A 124 -4.17 -3.35 -16.65
N VAL A 125 -4.74 -3.31 -15.45
CA VAL A 125 -4.96 -4.52 -14.62
C VAL A 125 -6.00 -5.43 -15.28
N LEU A 126 -7.09 -4.88 -15.81
CA LEU A 126 -8.12 -5.64 -16.54
C LEU A 126 -7.54 -6.31 -17.79
N GLN A 127 -6.69 -5.63 -18.55
CA GLN A 127 -5.98 -6.26 -19.68
C GLN A 127 -5.08 -7.42 -19.20
N ALA A 128 -4.37 -7.27 -18.08
CA ALA A 128 -3.60 -8.36 -17.49
C ALA A 128 -4.49 -9.54 -17.08
N MET A 129 -5.69 -9.28 -16.55
CA MET A 129 -6.68 -10.31 -16.21
C MET A 129 -7.20 -11.03 -17.47
N ASN A 130 -7.48 -10.30 -18.55
CA ASN A 130 -7.89 -10.86 -19.85
C ASN A 130 -6.83 -11.80 -20.43
N HIS A 131 -5.55 -11.49 -20.23
CA HIS A 131 -4.44 -12.37 -20.57
C HIS A 131 -4.16 -13.48 -19.53
N ARG A 132 -5.07 -13.67 -18.55
CA ARG A 132 -4.95 -14.65 -17.44
C ARG A 132 -3.67 -14.49 -16.63
N MET A 133 -3.12 -13.27 -16.55
CA MET A 133 -1.89 -13.01 -15.83
C MET A 133 -2.10 -12.73 -14.34
N VAL A 134 -3.34 -12.43 -13.94
CA VAL A 134 -3.77 -12.19 -12.56
C VAL A 134 -4.70 -13.31 -12.12
N SER A 135 -4.51 -13.82 -10.90
CA SER A 135 -5.41 -14.81 -10.31
C SER A 135 -6.43 -14.22 -9.35
N GLY A 136 -6.06 -13.17 -8.62
CA GLY A 136 -6.89 -12.56 -7.57
C GLY A 136 -6.96 -13.38 -6.27
N ARG A 137 -6.36 -14.58 -6.22
CA ARG A 137 -6.52 -15.53 -5.10
C ARG A 137 -5.53 -15.32 -3.97
N VAL A 138 -4.28 -15.00 -4.30
CA VAL A 138 -3.22 -14.77 -3.30
C VAL A 138 -2.57 -13.42 -3.55
N LEU A 139 -2.77 -12.50 -2.59
CA LEU A 139 -2.34 -11.12 -2.70
C LEU A 139 -1.24 -10.80 -1.68
N PHE A 140 -0.30 -9.95 -2.07
CA PHE A 140 0.77 -9.49 -1.20
C PHE A 140 0.76 -7.98 -1.12
N THR A 141 0.70 -7.43 0.09
CA THR A 141 0.65 -5.98 0.30
C THR A 141 1.79 -5.53 1.20
N ASP A 142 2.43 -4.44 0.80
CA ASP A 142 3.44 -3.74 1.61
C ASP A 142 3.46 -2.27 1.17
N SER A 143 4.22 -1.44 1.87
CA SER A 143 4.35 -0.02 1.56
C SER A 143 5.81 0.41 1.38
N THR A 144 6.02 1.47 0.60
CA THR A 144 7.34 2.11 0.49
C THR A 144 7.27 3.60 0.74
N HIS A 145 8.33 4.14 1.31
CA HIS A 145 8.49 5.57 1.52
C HIS A 145 8.95 6.25 0.24
N LEU A 146 8.27 7.33 -0.14
CA LEU A 146 8.61 8.25 -1.21
C LEU A 146 9.03 9.57 -0.58
N LYS A 147 10.26 10.04 -0.87
CA LYS A 147 10.72 11.31 -0.30
C LYS A 147 9.96 12.46 -0.96
N ALA A 148 9.26 13.25 -0.14
CA ALA A 148 8.50 14.40 -0.61
C ALA A 148 9.43 15.51 -1.13
N ASN A 149 8.91 16.35 -2.03
CA ASN A 149 9.61 17.54 -2.52
C ASN A 149 9.41 18.71 -1.53
N ALA A 150 9.94 18.49 -0.33
CA ALA A 150 9.81 19.39 0.81
C ALA A 150 11.10 19.45 1.62
N ASN A 151 11.44 20.63 2.12
CA ASN A 151 12.60 20.82 2.97
C ASN A 151 12.27 20.41 4.42
N LYS A 152 13.02 19.45 4.96
CA LYS A 152 12.81 18.95 6.34
C LYS A 152 12.99 19.99 7.45
N LYS A 153 13.60 21.14 7.15
CA LYS A 153 13.81 22.25 8.10
C LYS A 153 12.74 23.35 8.00
N LYS A 154 11.87 23.32 6.99
CA LYS A 154 10.79 24.30 6.78
C LYS A 154 9.45 23.67 7.10
N PHE A 155 9.01 23.88 8.34
CA PHE A 155 7.76 23.34 8.85
C PHE A 155 7.15 24.24 9.92
N SER A 156 5.84 24.20 9.99
CA SER A 156 5.05 24.68 11.12
C SER A 156 4.60 23.50 11.98
N LYS A 157 4.40 23.75 13.27
CA LYS A 157 3.78 22.79 14.18
C LYS A 157 2.28 23.09 14.20
N GLN A 158 1.46 22.08 13.99
CA GLN A 158 0.01 22.21 14.03
C GLN A 158 -0.56 21.11 14.91
N GLU A 159 -1.58 21.47 15.69
CA GLU A 159 -2.39 20.50 16.42
C GLU A 159 -3.48 19.99 15.49
N VAL A 160 -3.47 18.69 15.26
CA VAL A 160 -4.49 18.03 14.43
C VAL A 160 -5.29 17.10 15.32
N GLU A 161 -6.61 17.12 15.14
CA GLU A 161 -7.53 16.19 15.76
C GLU A 161 -7.25 14.79 15.21
N VAL A 162 -7.04 13.82 16.10
CA VAL A 162 -6.89 12.42 15.69
C VAL A 162 -8.26 11.92 15.26
N GLU A 163 -8.44 11.70 13.95
CA GLU A 163 -9.64 11.07 13.40
C GLU A 163 -9.92 9.73 14.10
N THR A 164 -11.19 9.48 14.39
CA THR A 164 -11.70 8.18 14.80
C THR A 164 -11.38 7.17 13.71
N VAL A 165 -10.81 6.04 14.09
CA VAL A 165 -10.45 4.97 13.16
C VAL A 165 -11.67 4.09 12.93
N ASP A 166 -11.93 3.67 11.70
CA ASP A 166 -13.15 2.95 11.30
C ASP A 166 -13.42 1.69 12.16
N TYR A 167 -12.37 0.99 12.59
CA TYR A 167 -12.51 -0.20 13.45
C TYR A 167 -12.99 0.09 14.88
N LEU A 168 -13.04 1.37 15.31
CA LEU A 168 -13.44 1.72 16.68
C LEU A 168 -14.91 1.38 16.93
N GLU A 169 -15.77 1.53 15.92
CA GLU A 169 -17.18 1.15 16.03
C GLU A 169 -17.32 -0.36 16.24
N ASP A 170 -16.64 -1.16 15.40
CA ASP A 170 -16.60 -2.63 15.55
C ASP A 170 -16.01 -3.05 16.90
N LEU A 171 -14.99 -2.33 17.38
CA LEU A 171 -14.36 -2.60 18.67
C LEU A 171 -15.31 -2.27 19.82
N GLU A 172 -16.02 -1.16 19.76
CA GLU A 172 -17.00 -0.77 20.78
C GLU A 172 -18.14 -1.77 20.85
N GLU A 173 -18.63 -2.24 19.70
CA GLU A 173 -19.63 -3.30 19.62
C GLU A 173 -19.10 -4.62 20.22
N ALA A 174 -17.89 -5.03 19.85
CA ALA A 174 -17.25 -6.22 20.40
C ALA A 174 -17.05 -6.12 21.91
N VAL A 175 -16.65 -4.96 22.44
CA VAL A 175 -16.50 -4.72 23.89
C VAL A 175 -17.85 -4.73 24.58
N ARG A 176 -18.90 -4.17 23.97
CA ARG A 176 -20.25 -4.17 24.53
C ARG A 176 -20.76 -5.59 24.69
N LYS A 177 -20.71 -6.38 23.62
CA LYS A 177 -21.11 -7.79 23.60
C LYS A 177 -20.30 -8.61 24.61
N ASP A 178 -18.98 -8.43 24.62
CA ASP A 178 -18.10 -9.12 25.56
C ASP A 178 -18.45 -8.82 27.02
N ARG A 179 -18.82 -7.58 27.35
CA ARG A 179 -19.24 -7.21 28.71
C ARG A 179 -20.61 -7.79 29.06
N GLU A 180 -21.53 -7.85 28.11
CA GLU A 180 -22.84 -8.47 28.27
C GLU A 180 -22.71 -9.98 28.56
N ASP A 181 -21.88 -10.69 27.80
CA ASP A 181 -21.59 -12.12 27.99
C ASP A 181 -20.99 -12.41 29.39
N HIS A 182 -20.35 -11.43 30.02
CA HIS A 182 -19.78 -11.52 31.38
C HIS A 182 -20.63 -10.82 32.46
N GLU A 183 -21.90 -10.53 32.17
CA GLU A 183 -22.85 -9.89 33.09
C GLU A 183 -22.34 -8.55 33.66
N LYS A 184 -21.50 -7.83 32.90
CA LYS A 184 -20.98 -6.51 33.26
C LYS A 184 -21.81 -5.41 32.60
N LYS A 185 -22.04 -4.33 33.35
CA LYS A 185 -22.68 -3.12 32.82
C LYS A 185 -21.89 -2.56 31.62
N PRO A 186 -22.56 -2.03 30.59
CA PRO A 186 -21.90 -1.31 29.49
C PRO A 186 -21.00 -0.19 30.01
N LEU A 187 -19.94 0.11 29.26
CA LEU A 187 -19.10 1.26 29.55
C LEU A 187 -19.87 2.53 29.24
N LYS A 188 -19.79 3.54 30.12
CA LYS A 188 -20.39 4.87 29.86
C LYS A 188 -19.78 5.46 28.60
N GLU A 189 -20.60 5.96 27.69
CA GLU A 189 -20.16 6.74 26.53
C GLU A 189 -19.21 7.85 26.96
N LYS A 190 -18.16 8.06 26.16
CA LYS A 190 -17.23 9.14 26.44
C LYS A 190 -17.79 10.40 25.81
N GLU A 191 -17.98 11.46 26.59
CA GLU A 191 -18.04 12.80 26.01
C GLU A 191 -16.76 13.01 25.18
N GLY A 192 -16.92 13.45 23.94
CA GLY A 192 -15.89 13.43 22.91
C GLY A 192 -14.65 14.27 23.26
N VAL A 193 -13.74 13.71 24.05
CA VAL A 193 -12.41 14.29 24.26
C VAL A 193 -11.63 14.06 22.97
N LYS A 194 -11.73 15.03 22.07
CA LYS A 194 -10.92 15.09 20.86
C LYS A 194 -9.45 15.11 21.27
N LYS A 195 -8.75 14.00 21.02
CA LYS A 195 -7.32 13.94 21.25
C LYS A 195 -6.65 14.74 20.14
N THR A 196 -6.02 15.85 20.48
CA THR A 196 -5.15 16.57 19.57
C THR A 196 -3.74 15.97 19.62
N LYS A 197 -3.06 15.98 18.49
CA LYS A 197 -1.65 15.61 18.39
C LYS A 197 -0.90 16.71 17.64
N GLU A 198 0.21 17.16 18.21
CA GLU A 198 1.12 18.06 17.51
C GLU A 198 1.83 17.27 16.39
N ILE A 199 1.69 17.74 15.15
CA ILE A 199 2.41 17.23 13.99
C ILE A 199 3.22 18.34 13.32
N LYS A 200 4.30 17.95 12.64
CA LYS A 200 5.07 18.86 11.78
C LYS A 200 4.44 18.87 10.39
N VAL A 201 4.01 20.03 9.92
CA VAL A 201 3.42 20.26 8.60
C VAL A 201 4.41 21.05 7.76
N SER A 202 4.72 20.59 6.55
CA SER A 202 5.65 21.31 5.67
C SER A 202 5.03 22.58 5.11
N ASP A 203 5.81 23.66 5.05
CA ASP A 203 5.39 24.93 4.44
C ASP A 203 5.30 24.83 2.91
N THR A 204 5.87 23.79 2.31
CA THR A 204 5.97 23.61 0.84
C THR A 204 5.07 22.49 0.32
N ASP A 205 4.81 21.47 1.14
CA ASP A 205 4.00 20.30 0.78
C ASP A 205 3.25 19.82 2.04
N SER A 206 2.19 20.55 2.41
CA SER A 206 1.46 20.38 3.67
C SER A 206 0.80 19.01 3.82
N GLU A 207 0.52 18.32 2.71
CA GLU A 207 -0.07 16.98 2.69
C GLU A 207 0.97 15.86 2.90
N SER A 208 2.27 16.20 2.93
CA SER A 208 3.32 15.22 3.24
C SER A 208 3.43 14.94 4.73
N GLY A 209 3.74 13.71 5.10
CA GLY A 209 3.88 13.30 6.50
C GLY A 209 5.32 13.35 6.98
N TYR A 210 5.56 13.99 8.13
CA TYR A 210 6.89 13.98 8.74
C TYR A 210 7.18 12.63 9.42
N LEU A 211 8.26 11.98 9.00
CA LEU A 211 8.68 10.70 9.55
C LEU A 211 10.01 10.85 10.30
N TYR A 212 10.00 10.40 11.56
CA TYR A 212 11.18 10.18 12.38
C TYR A 212 11.19 8.73 12.86
N ARG A 213 12.23 7.97 12.49
CA ARG A 213 12.45 6.59 12.94
C ARG A 213 13.95 6.43 13.21
N GLU A 214 14.31 5.83 14.35
CA GLU A 214 15.70 5.51 14.65
C GLU A 214 16.32 4.68 13.51
N ASN A 215 17.52 5.07 13.07
CA ASN A 215 18.26 4.45 11.97
C ASN A 215 17.61 4.56 10.56
N LYS A 216 16.63 5.45 10.37
CA LYS A 216 16.05 5.76 9.05
C LYS A 216 16.16 7.25 8.72
N PRO A 217 16.17 7.63 7.42
CA PRO A 217 16.25 9.02 7.04
C PRO A 217 15.04 9.81 7.54
N GLU A 218 15.34 10.88 8.28
CA GLU A 218 14.35 11.85 8.78
C GLU A 218 13.95 12.84 7.67
N GLY A 219 12.65 13.13 7.58
CA GLY A 219 12.11 14.13 6.67
C GLY A 219 10.62 13.97 6.37
N PHE A 220 10.17 14.67 5.33
CA PHE A 220 8.81 14.57 4.81
C PHE A 220 8.72 13.48 3.75
N PHE A 221 7.71 12.62 3.88
CA PHE A 221 7.50 11.47 3.02
C PHE A 221 6.01 11.27 2.71
N TYR A 222 5.78 10.53 1.63
CA TYR A 222 4.53 9.82 1.36
C TYR A 222 4.79 8.31 1.47
N LEU A 223 3.74 7.54 1.67
CA LEU A 223 3.74 6.08 1.62
C LEU A 223 2.96 5.63 0.39
N ASP A 224 3.60 4.86 -0.47
CA ASP A 224 2.98 4.12 -1.58
C ASP A 224 2.66 2.71 -1.08
N HIS A 225 1.39 2.47 -0.74
CA HIS A 225 0.83 1.16 -0.40
C HIS A 225 0.53 0.43 -1.69
N ARG A 226 1.06 -0.78 -1.83
CA ARG A 226 0.98 -1.54 -3.07
C ARG A 226 0.60 -2.98 -2.82
N THR A 227 -0.31 -3.48 -3.64
CA THR A 227 -0.67 -4.91 -3.67
C THR A 227 -0.21 -5.55 -4.98
N THR A 228 0.36 -6.75 -4.91
CA THR A 228 0.68 -7.56 -6.09
C THR A 228 0.06 -8.96 -6.01
N ASP A 229 -0.35 -9.47 -7.18
CA ASP A 229 -0.84 -10.83 -7.35
C ASP A 229 0.30 -11.85 -7.46
N LEU A 230 0.09 -13.03 -6.91
CA LEU A 230 1.06 -14.12 -6.88
C LEU A 230 1.54 -14.56 -8.28
N LYS A 231 0.66 -14.66 -9.28
CA LYS A 231 0.90 -15.40 -10.52
C LYS A 231 2.03 -14.78 -11.34
N HIS A 232 1.83 -13.56 -11.85
CA HIS A 232 2.83 -12.83 -12.64
C HIS A 232 3.37 -11.57 -11.95
N ASN A 233 3.14 -11.42 -10.65
CA ASN A 233 3.55 -10.23 -9.89
C ASN A 233 2.98 -8.93 -10.50
N ILE A 234 1.78 -9.00 -11.07
CA ILE A 234 1.05 -7.82 -11.55
C ILE A 234 0.63 -7.02 -10.34
N ILE A 235 0.82 -5.70 -10.42
CA ILE A 235 0.40 -4.77 -9.37
C ILE A 235 -1.11 -4.56 -9.54
N THR A 236 -1.89 -4.88 -8.52
CA THR A 236 -3.36 -4.82 -8.56
C THR A 236 -3.93 -3.64 -7.80
N ASP A 237 -3.15 -3.05 -6.88
CA ASP A 237 -3.56 -1.84 -6.16
C ASP A 237 -2.38 -0.94 -5.82
N VAL A 238 -2.66 0.36 -5.84
CA VAL A 238 -1.76 1.44 -5.44
C VAL A 238 -2.57 2.47 -4.68
N HIS A 239 -2.09 2.86 -3.51
CA HIS A 239 -2.70 3.91 -2.71
C HIS A 239 -1.65 4.74 -2.00
N VAL A 240 -1.82 6.06 -1.98
CA VAL A 240 -0.84 6.98 -1.40
C VAL A 240 -1.40 7.64 -0.14
N THR A 241 -0.64 7.55 0.96
CA THR A 241 -0.94 8.28 2.20
C THR A 241 0.22 9.18 2.61
N PRO A 242 -0.01 10.19 3.46
CA PRO A 242 1.05 10.89 4.17
C PRO A 242 1.95 9.91 4.95
N GLY A 243 3.26 10.20 5.01
CA GLY A 243 4.27 9.31 5.60
C GLY A 243 4.22 9.12 7.11
N ASN A 244 3.38 9.88 7.81
CA ASN A 244 3.10 9.76 9.24
C ASN A 244 1.90 8.84 9.54
N ILE A 245 1.14 8.42 8.52
CA ILE A 245 0.06 7.43 8.65
C ILE A 245 0.68 6.04 8.71
N HIS A 246 0.15 5.18 9.59
CA HIS A 246 0.63 3.81 9.72
C HIS A 246 0.10 2.92 8.59
N ASP A 247 0.95 2.02 8.10
CA ASP A 247 0.70 1.21 6.89
C ASP A 247 -0.54 0.31 7.00
N SER A 248 -0.87 -0.12 8.21
CA SER A 248 -2.05 -0.94 8.48
C SER A 248 -3.38 -0.20 8.29
N ARG A 249 -3.39 1.14 8.35
CA ARG A 249 -4.65 1.91 8.42
C ARG A 249 -5.51 1.77 7.15
N PRO A 250 -4.99 1.99 5.93
CA PRO A 250 -5.83 1.88 4.72
C PRO A 250 -6.07 0.43 4.28
N TYR A 251 -5.38 -0.55 4.87
CA TYR A 251 -5.23 -1.88 4.27
C TYR A 251 -6.55 -2.61 3.96
N LEU A 252 -7.47 -2.70 4.93
CA LEU A 252 -8.73 -3.45 4.75
C LEU A 252 -9.60 -2.81 3.67
N GLN A 253 -9.77 -1.49 3.68
CA GLN A 253 -10.49 -0.76 2.63
C GLN A 253 -9.86 -0.93 1.24
N ARG A 254 -8.53 -1.01 1.16
CA ARG A 254 -7.84 -1.28 -0.11
C ARG A 254 -8.01 -2.72 -0.58
N LEU A 255 -8.15 -3.66 0.34
CA LEU A 255 -8.47 -5.05 0.01
C LEU A 255 -9.89 -5.14 -0.53
N ASP A 256 -10.85 -4.51 0.13
CA ASP A 256 -12.27 -4.50 -0.29
C ASP A 256 -12.45 -3.88 -1.67
N ARG A 257 -11.81 -2.72 -1.92
CA ARG A 257 -11.82 -2.10 -3.24
C ARG A 257 -11.35 -3.07 -4.33
N GLN A 258 -10.31 -3.87 -4.09
CA GLN A 258 -9.82 -4.81 -5.10
C GLN A 258 -10.83 -5.94 -5.36
N ILE A 259 -11.47 -6.45 -4.30
CA ILE A 259 -12.52 -7.46 -4.39
C ILE A 259 -13.70 -6.91 -5.20
N GLU A 260 -14.17 -5.70 -4.88
CA GLU A 260 -15.29 -5.06 -5.58
C GLU A 260 -14.95 -4.68 -7.03
N ARG A 261 -13.78 -4.08 -7.25
CA ARG A 261 -13.39 -3.55 -8.57
C ARG A 261 -13.09 -4.65 -9.57
N PHE A 262 -12.41 -5.71 -9.15
CA PHE A 262 -11.91 -6.75 -10.04
C PHE A 262 -12.60 -8.11 -9.85
N GLY A 263 -13.55 -8.23 -8.91
CA GLY A 263 -14.24 -9.48 -8.62
C GLY A 263 -13.29 -10.56 -8.08
N PHE A 264 -12.29 -10.19 -7.29
CA PHE A 264 -11.31 -11.14 -6.78
C PHE A 264 -11.89 -12.05 -5.70
N GLU A 265 -11.76 -13.36 -5.90
CA GLU A 265 -11.98 -14.39 -4.89
C GLU A 265 -10.69 -14.58 -4.06
N VAL A 266 -10.42 -13.64 -3.16
CA VAL A 266 -9.19 -13.66 -2.36
C VAL A 266 -9.25 -14.78 -1.32
N GLU A 267 -8.31 -15.72 -1.42
CA GLU A 267 -8.20 -16.85 -0.49
C GLU A 267 -7.16 -16.60 0.58
N ALA A 268 -6.05 -15.94 0.22
CA ALA A 268 -4.95 -15.70 1.14
C ALA A 268 -4.25 -14.36 0.90
N VAL A 269 -3.70 -13.80 1.98
CA VAL A 269 -2.92 -12.56 1.93
C VAL A 269 -1.59 -12.71 2.66
N GLY A 270 -0.53 -12.12 2.09
CA GLY A 270 0.79 -12.07 2.71
C GLY A 270 1.21 -10.64 3.05
N LEU A 271 1.41 -10.35 4.34
CA LEU A 271 1.69 -9.00 4.85
C LEU A 271 2.96 -8.93 5.71
N ASP A 272 3.53 -7.73 5.83
CA ASP A 272 4.67 -7.48 6.72
C ASP A 272 4.28 -7.34 8.20
N ALA A 273 5.27 -7.32 9.09
CA ALA A 273 5.03 -7.26 10.53
C ALA A 273 4.34 -5.97 11.00
N GLY A 274 4.40 -4.90 10.20
CA GLY A 274 3.64 -3.68 10.45
C GLY A 274 2.12 -3.91 10.44
N TYR A 275 1.63 -4.92 9.73
CA TYR A 275 0.19 -5.18 9.59
C TYR A 275 -0.35 -6.11 10.69
N LEU A 276 0.48 -6.58 11.63
CA LEU A 276 0.05 -7.49 12.69
C LEU A 276 -0.67 -6.73 13.82
N THR A 277 -1.86 -6.24 13.51
CA THR A 277 -2.76 -5.54 14.44
C THR A 277 -4.02 -6.38 14.68
N ASN A 278 -4.67 -6.19 15.83
CA ASN A 278 -5.91 -6.92 16.14
C ASN A 278 -7.04 -6.64 15.13
N PRO A 279 -7.28 -5.38 14.70
CA PRO A 279 -8.31 -5.07 13.70
C PRO A 279 -8.07 -5.78 12.36
N ILE A 280 -6.83 -5.77 11.84
CA ILE A 280 -6.52 -6.46 10.57
C ILE A 280 -6.73 -7.96 10.71
N CYS A 281 -6.25 -8.57 11.80
CA CYS A 281 -6.41 -10.01 11.98
C CYS A 281 -7.90 -10.39 12.07
N HIS A 282 -8.70 -9.57 12.76
CA HIS A 282 -10.15 -9.77 12.86
C HIS A 282 -10.82 -9.62 11.50
N GLY A 283 -10.60 -8.51 10.80
CA GLY A 283 -11.22 -8.24 9.50
C GLY A 283 -10.82 -9.22 8.40
N LEU A 284 -9.61 -9.79 8.45
CA LEU A 284 -9.23 -10.86 7.52
C LEU A 284 -9.94 -12.17 7.84
N ILE A 285 -9.91 -12.61 9.09
CA ILE A 285 -10.30 -13.98 9.45
C ILE A 285 -11.80 -14.10 9.69
N MET A 286 -12.40 -13.16 10.42
CA MET A 286 -13.79 -13.25 10.86
C MET A 286 -14.75 -12.61 9.85
N GLU A 287 -14.42 -11.43 9.32
CA GLU A 287 -15.32 -10.73 8.39
C GLU A 287 -15.20 -11.28 6.96
N ARG A 288 -13.98 -11.64 6.52
CA ARG A 288 -13.73 -12.01 5.12
C ARG A 288 -13.39 -13.49 4.91
N GLY A 289 -13.12 -14.25 5.97
CA GLY A 289 -12.72 -15.66 5.86
C GLY A 289 -11.39 -15.88 5.12
N ILE A 290 -10.53 -14.86 5.03
CA ILE A 290 -9.29 -14.87 4.25
C ILE A 290 -8.13 -15.46 5.08
N PHE A 291 -7.34 -16.32 4.48
CA PHE A 291 -6.14 -16.89 5.09
C PHE A 291 -5.01 -15.84 5.21
N GLY A 292 -4.97 -15.15 6.35
CA GLY A 292 -3.97 -14.13 6.65
C GLY A 292 -2.61 -14.71 7.07
N VAL A 293 -1.53 -14.31 6.37
CA VAL A 293 -0.14 -14.64 6.70
C VAL A 293 0.64 -13.35 6.95
N ILE A 294 0.82 -13.00 8.22
CA ILE A 294 1.47 -11.74 8.62
C ILE A 294 2.78 -12.04 9.35
N ALA A 295 3.84 -11.31 9.00
CA ALA A 295 5.11 -11.44 9.71
C ALA A 295 4.99 -11.02 11.19
N HIS A 296 5.88 -11.51 12.06
CA HIS A 296 5.85 -11.17 13.49
C HIS A 296 7.22 -10.68 13.95
N ARG A 297 7.24 -9.59 14.71
CA ARG A 297 8.44 -9.13 15.44
C ARG A 297 8.50 -9.81 16.79
N ARG A 298 9.62 -10.49 17.09
CA ARG A 298 9.86 -11.08 18.42
C ARG A 298 10.04 -9.95 19.45
N TYR A 299 8.99 -9.64 20.20
CA TYR A 299 9.11 -8.80 21.39
C TYR A 299 9.70 -9.64 22.52
N GLN A 300 10.81 -9.16 23.10
CA GLN A 300 11.34 -9.74 24.32
C GLN A 300 10.43 -9.34 25.48
N SER A 301 10.06 -10.31 26.32
CA SER A 301 9.42 -10.00 27.60
C SER A 301 10.35 -9.13 28.45
N LYS A 302 9.78 -8.31 29.35
CA LYS A 302 10.58 -7.57 30.33
C LYS A 302 11.54 -8.54 31.03
N LYS A 303 12.84 -8.24 31.00
CA LYS A 303 13.87 -9.09 31.61
C LYS A 303 13.54 -9.34 33.08
N GLY A 304 13.58 -10.60 33.51
CA GLY A 304 13.36 -11.01 34.90
C GLY A 304 11.93 -11.45 35.24
N LEU A 305 10.92 -11.16 34.41
CA LEU A 305 9.53 -11.59 34.66
C LEU A 305 9.10 -12.77 33.78
N LEU A 306 8.16 -13.55 34.29
CA LEU A 306 7.54 -14.66 33.58
C LEU A 306 6.77 -14.14 32.35
N PRO A 307 7.05 -14.70 31.17
CA PRO A 307 6.38 -14.29 29.95
C PRO A 307 4.93 -14.82 29.86
N LYS A 308 4.09 -14.15 29.05
CA LYS A 308 2.65 -14.49 28.90
C LYS A 308 2.41 -15.94 28.49
N TRP A 309 3.25 -16.52 27.62
CA TRP A 309 3.09 -17.90 27.14
C TRP A 309 3.29 -18.98 28.22
N LYS A 310 3.77 -18.62 29.42
CA LYS A 310 3.81 -19.53 30.58
C LYS A 310 2.46 -19.66 31.28
N TYR A 311 1.49 -18.81 30.94
CA TYR A 311 0.14 -18.86 31.49
C TYR A 311 -0.75 -19.48 30.41
N ALA A 312 -1.34 -20.63 30.72
CA ALA A 312 -2.25 -21.31 29.81
C ALA A 312 -3.61 -20.61 29.84
N TYR A 313 -4.23 -20.41 28.68
CA TYR A 313 -5.59 -19.91 28.59
C TYR A 313 -6.52 -21.10 28.41
N ASP A 314 -7.54 -21.19 29.26
CA ASP A 314 -8.64 -22.13 29.15
C ASP A 314 -9.81 -21.41 28.46
N GLU A 315 -10.12 -21.82 27.23
CA GLU A 315 -11.18 -21.21 26.41
C GLU A 315 -12.58 -21.60 26.88
N GLU A 316 -12.76 -22.77 27.50
CA GLU A 316 -14.05 -23.23 27.99
C GLU A 316 -14.49 -22.46 29.24
N ARG A 317 -13.52 -22.12 30.10
CA ARG A 317 -13.77 -21.40 31.36
C ARG A 317 -13.56 -19.90 31.27
N ASP A 318 -12.99 -19.40 30.17
CA ASP A 318 -12.47 -18.03 30.03
C ASP A 318 -11.55 -17.64 31.22
N GLU A 319 -10.52 -18.46 31.45
CA GLU A 319 -9.60 -18.29 32.57
C GLU A 319 -8.15 -18.47 32.15
N TYR A 320 -7.23 -17.88 32.92
CA TYR A 320 -5.80 -18.15 32.76
C TYR A 320 -5.28 -18.98 33.94
N VAL A 321 -4.49 -20.01 33.67
CA VAL A 321 -3.83 -20.82 34.69
C VAL A 321 -2.34 -20.51 34.70
N CYS A 322 -1.80 -20.15 35.87
CA CYS A 322 -0.38 -19.86 36.03
C CYS A 322 0.47 -21.15 36.15
N PRO A 323 1.82 -21.06 36.05
CA PRO A 323 2.72 -22.21 36.23
C PRO A 323 2.66 -22.91 37.61
N GLN A 324 2.00 -22.31 38.59
CA GLN A 324 1.76 -22.89 39.92
C GLN A 324 0.35 -23.45 40.09
N GLY A 325 -0.46 -23.46 39.03
CA GLY A 325 -1.84 -23.97 39.06
C GLY A 325 -2.88 -22.97 39.55
N GLU A 326 -2.48 -21.80 40.07
CA GLU A 326 -3.43 -20.74 40.45
C GLU A 326 -4.17 -20.17 39.24
N VAL A 327 -5.48 -19.99 39.41
CA VAL A 327 -6.41 -19.44 38.40
C VAL A 327 -6.41 -17.92 38.44
N LEU A 328 -6.42 -17.31 37.27
CA LEU A 328 -6.64 -15.90 37.04
C LEU A 328 -7.99 -15.75 36.34
N SER A 329 -8.99 -15.30 37.09
CA SER A 329 -10.35 -15.15 36.60
C SER A 329 -10.55 -13.81 35.89
N TYR A 330 -11.54 -13.77 34.99
CA TYR A 330 -11.98 -12.55 34.34
C TYR A 330 -12.40 -11.48 35.36
N SER A 331 -11.94 -10.24 35.16
CA SER A 331 -12.28 -9.10 36.01
C SER A 331 -13.17 -8.09 35.28
N THR A 332 -12.73 -7.62 34.11
CA THR A 332 -13.43 -6.62 33.29
C THR A 332 -12.78 -6.53 31.92
N THR A 333 -13.53 -6.03 30.95
CA THR A 333 -13.02 -5.61 29.64
C THR A 333 -12.91 -4.09 29.60
N ASP A 334 -11.77 -3.56 29.21
CA ASP A 334 -11.59 -2.13 29.03
C ASP A 334 -12.09 -1.64 27.66
N ARG A 335 -12.08 -0.32 27.48
CA ARG A 335 -12.50 0.33 26.24
C ARG A 335 -11.55 0.05 25.06
N GLU A 336 -10.31 -0.33 25.33
CA GLU A 336 -9.33 -0.68 24.28
C GLU A 336 -9.50 -2.14 23.82
N GLY A 337 -10.50 -2.86 24.33
CA GLY A 337 -10.79 -4.23 23.94
C GLY A 337 -10.01 -5.28 24.72
N TYR A 338 -9.32 -4.92 25.80
CA TYR A 338 -8.58 -5.90 26.60
C TYR A 338 -9.43 -6.40 27.77
N ARG A 339 -9.64 -7.71 27.81
CA ARG A 339 -10.09 -8.47 28.98
C ARG A 339 -8.95 -8.55 29.99
N HIS A 340 -9.23 -8.20 31.25
CA HIS A 340 -8.29 -8.25 32.36
C HIS A 340 -8.55 -9.47 33.21
N TYR A 341 -7.57 -10.35 33.34
CA TYR A 341 -7.61 -11.53 34.21
C TYR A 341 -6.71 -11.29 35.41
N LYS A 342 -7.21 -11.55 36.61
CA LYS A 342 -6.50 -11.22 37.86
C LYS A 342 -6.36 -12.45 38.74
N SER A 343 -5.18 -12.63 39.32
CA SER A 343 -4.97 -13.63 40.37
C SER A 343 -5.55 -13.17 41.71
N ASN A 344 -5.83 -14.12 42.60
CA ASN A 344 -6.13 -13.82 43.99
C ASN A 344 -4.84 -13.40 44.74
N PRO A 345 -4.76 -12.18 45.30
CA PRO A 345 -3.63 -11.72 46.10
C PRO A 345 -3.26 -12.64 47.26
N GLU A 346 -4.26 -13.23 47.92
CA GLU A 346 -4.07 -14.04 49.14
C GLU A 346 -3.32 -15.33 48.81
N ASN A 347 -3.73 -16.01 47.74
CA ASN A 347 -3.07 -17.23 47.24
C ASN A 347 -1.66 -16.95 46.69
N CYS A 348 -1.39 -15.72 46.24
CA CYS A 348 -0.13 -15.34 45.62
C CYS A 348 0.91 -14.79 46.60
N ALA A 349 0.53 -14.43 47.84
CA ALA A 349 1.41 -13.77 48.80
C ALA A 349 2.64 -14.63 49.15
N ASP A 350 2.45 -15.94 49.33
CA ASP A 350 3.50 -16.89 49.69
C ASP A 350 4.03 -17.68 48.48
N CYS A 351 3.73 -17.22 47.26
CA CYS A 351 4.09 -17.94 46.04
C CYS A 351 5.62 -17.95 45.80
N PRO A 352 6.27 -19.12 45.61
CA PRO A 352 7.71 -19.20 45.34
C PRO A 352 8.16 -18.48 44.06
N LEU A 353 7.24 -18.28 43.11
CA LEU A 353 7.50 -17.59 41.85
C LEU A 353 7.12 -16.11 41.88
N LEU A 354 6.66 -15.56 43.01
CA LEU A 354 6.15 -14.19 43.11
C LEU A 354 7.11 -13.14 42.55
N ALA A 355 8.40 -13.21 42.94
CA ALA A 355 9.45 -12.30 42.48
C ALA A 355 9.67 -12.31 40.96
N LYS A 356 9.35 -13.44 40.30
CA LYS A 356 9.39 -13.59 38.84
C LYS A 356 8.01 -13.38 38.20
N CYS A 357 6.92 -13.35 38.98
CA CYS A 357 5.55 -13.31 38.49
C CYS A 357 5.06 -11.87 38.27
N THR A 358 5.17 -11.02 39.30
CA THR A 358 4.64 -9.65 39.31
C THR A 358 5.51 -8.72 40.16
N GLN A 359 5.49 -7.42 39.83
CA GLN A 359 6.11 -6.36 40.64
C GLN A 359 5.05 -5.57 41.44
N ASN A 360 3.79 -6.03 41.40
CA ASN A 360 2.70 -5.36 42.08
C ASN A 360 2.83 -5.54 43.60
N LYS A 361 2.74 -4.43 44.35
CA LYS A 361 2.81 -4.42 45.82
C LYS A 361 1.70 -5.25 46.50
N LYS A 362 0.58 -5.48 45.80
CA LYS A 362 -0.54 -6.30 46.28
C LYS A 362 -0.43 -7.78 45.89
N TYR A 363 0.73 -8.23 45.41
CA TYR A 363 0.95 -9.63 44.96
C TYR A 363 0.02 -10.12 43.84
N GLN A 364 -0.76 -9.23 43.24
CA GLN A 364 -1.71 -9.55 42.17
C GLN A 364 -1.03 -9.56 40.80
N LYS A 365 -1.23 -10.65 40.07
CA LYS A 365 -0.87 -10.76 38.65
C LYS A 365 -2.08 -10.36 37.81
N THR A 366 -1.86 -9.47 36.84
CA THR A 366 -2.84 -9.14 35.80
C THR A 366 -2.32 -9.61 34.45
N ILE A 367 -3.16 -10.30 33.69
CA ILE A 367 -2.93 -10.67 32.30
C ILE A 367 -4.02 -10.05 31.46
N THR A 368 -3.66 -9.54 30.29
CA THR A 368 -4.62 -8.99 29.33
C THR A 368 -4.72 -9.87 28.09
N ARG A 369 -5.94 -10.06 27.59
CA ARG A 369 -6.26 -10.73 26.32
C ARG A 369 -7.22 -9.84 25.56
N HIS A 370 -6.91 -9.52 24.30
CA HIS A 370 -7.82 -8.71 23.51
C HIS A 370 -9.07 -9.52 23.10
N VAL A 371 -10.23 -8.89 22.94
CA VAL A 371 -11.47 -9.54 22.45
C VAL A 371 -11.26 -10.26 21.12
N TRP A 372 -10.41 -9.70 20.25
CA TRP A 372 -10.00 -10.29 18.98
C TRP A 372 -8.68 -11.10 19.01
N GLU A 373 -8.18 -11.49 20.18
CA GLU A 373 -6.90 -12.24 20.28
C GLU A 373 -6.97 -13.58 19.53
N SER A 374 -8.13 -14.25 19.52
CA SER A 374 -8.34 -15.50 18.79
C SER A 374 -8.04 -15.36 17.29
N SER A 375 -8.41 -14.23 16.68
CA SER A 375 -8.14 -13.93 15.27
C SER A 375 -6.63 -13.79 15.02
N LYS A 376 -5.92 -13.15 15.94
CA LYS A 376 -4.46 -12.99 15.90
C LYS A 376 -3.73 -14.32 16.09
N GLU A 377 -4.23 -15.18 16.98
CA GLU A 377 -3.70 -16.53 17.19
C GLU A 377 -3.87 -17.39 15.94
N LYS A 378 -5.05 -17.36 15.29
CA LYS A 378 -5.29 -18.01 13.99
C LYS A 378 -4.29 -17.55 12.93
N VAL A 379 -4.08 -16.24 12.75
CA VAL A 379 -3.05 -15.71 11.82
C VAL A 379 -1.64 -16.22 12.16
N ARG A 380 -1.30 -16.35 13.45
CA ARG A 380 -0.01 -16.90 13.87
C ARG A 380 0.13 -18.38 13.52
N LEU A 381 -0.93 -19.17 13.70
CA LEU A 381 -0.98 -20.58 13.31
C LEU A 381 -0.91 -20.75 11.80
N ASN A 382 -1.67 -19.95 11.04
CA ASN A 382 -1.63 -19.88 9.58
C ASN A 382 -0.19 -19.71 9.09
N ARG A 383 0.57 -18.77 9.66
CA ARG A 383 1.98 -18.54 9.31
C ARG A 383 2.90 -19.74 9.60
N LEU A 384 2.57 -20.60 10.56
CA LEU A 384 3.36 -21.78 10.93
C LEU A 384 3.06 -23.01 10.07
N SER A 385 1.88 -23.04 9.42
CA SER A 385 1.51 -24.07 8.44
C SER A 385 2.48 -24.12 7.23
N ASN A 386 2.41 -25.18 6.43
CA ASN A 386 3.26 -25.33 5.26
C ASN A 386 2.91 -24.29 4.19
N GLU A 387 1.61 -24.08 3.99
CA GLU A 387 1.00 -23.11 3.09
C GLU A 387 1.43 -21.69 3.50
N GLY A 388 1.32 -21.36 4.79
CA GLY A 388 1.71 -20.05 5.30
C GLY A 388 3.21 -19.76 5.21
N LYS A 389 4.07 -20.76 5.45
CA LYS A 389 5.52 -20.63 5.22
C LYS A 389 5.83 -20.34 3.76
N TRP A 390 5.12 -20.99 2.83
CA TRP A 390 5.27 -20.77 1.40
C TRP A 390 4.82 -19.36 1.00
N ILE A 391 3.62 -18.92 1.40
CA ILE A 391 3.12 -17.56 1.15
C ILE A 391 4.09 -16.52 1.71
N TYR A 392 4.57 -16.72 2.94
CA TYR A 392 5.53 -15.81 3.56
C TYR A 392 6.85 -15.69 2.78
N ARG A 393 7.34 -16.79 2.20
CA ARG A 393 8.51 -16.78 1.31
C ARG A 393 8.23 -16.00 0.02
N MET A 394 7.08 -16.26 -0.61
CA MET A 394 6.67 -15.59 -1.85
C MET A 394 6.50 -14.08 -1.67
N ARG A 395 6.01 -13.62 -0.51
CA ARG A 395 5.87 -12.18 -0.19
C ARG A 395 7.17 -11.41 -0.43
N LYS A 396 8.29 -11.95 0.06
CA LYS A 396 9.62 -11.32 -0.08
C LYS A 396 10.04 -11.20 -1.55
N GLU A 397 9.65 -12.15 -2.39
CA GLU A 397 10.00 -12.14 -3.80
C GLU A 397 9.08 -11.25 -4.64
N LYS A 398 7.80 -11.17 -4.32
CA LYS A 398 6.81 -10.51 -5.17
C LYS A 398 6.81 -9.00 -4.94
N VAL A 399 6.51 -8.55 -3.71
CA VAL A 399 6.33 -7.13 -3.41
C VAL A 399 7.66 -6.37 -3.36
N GLU A 400 8.69 -6.94 -2.74
CA GLU A 400 9.99 -6.24 -2.63
C GLU A 400 10.63 -6.02 -4.01
N ARG A 401 10.53 -7.00 -4.92
CA ARG A 401 11.00 -6.84 -6.31
C ARG A 401 10.20 -5.77 -7.04
N SER A 402 8.89 -5.68 -6.80
CA SER A 402 8.05 -4.63 -7.41
C SER A 402 8.53 -3.23 -7.01
N PHE A 403 8.88 -3.02 -5.74
CA PHE A 403 9.41 -1.73 -5.28
C PHE A 403 10.83 -1.44 -5.75
N ALA A 404 11.70 -2.46 -5.78
CA ALA A 404 13.04 -2.32 -6.31
C ALA A 404 12.99 -1.86 -7.77
N ASP A 405 12.17 -2.53 -8.59
CA ASP A 405 11.95 -2.20 -9.99
C ASP A 405 11.42 -0.76 -10.17
N SER A 406 10.43 -0.33 -9.37
CA SER A 406 9.93 1.05 -9.44
C SER A 406 11.01 2.09 -9.10
N LYS A 407 11.86 1.80 -8.12
CA LYS A 407 12.85 2.75 -7.61
C LYS A 407 14.04 2.87 -8.56
N GLU A 408 14.51 1.76 -9.09
CA GLU A 408 15.72 1.73 -9.93
C GLU A 408 15.42 2.00 -11.40
N LEU A 409 14.35 1.42 -11.96
CA LEU A 409 14.07 1.52 -13.40
C LEU A 409 13.05 2.61 -13.75
N HIS A 410 12.14 2.94 -12.83
CA HIS A 410 11.04 3.88 -13.10
C HIS A 410 11.14 5.21 -12.32
N GLY A 411 12.21 5.38 -11.53
CA GLY A 411 12.52 6.64 -10.86
C GLY A 411 11.61 7.00 -9.68
N LEU A 412 10.96 6.03 -9.04
CA LEU A 412 10.02 6.22 -7.92
C LEU A 412 10.68 6.50 -6.56
N ARG A 413 11.99 6.80 -6.48
CA ARG A 413 12.64 7.11 -5.18
C ARG A 413 12.19 8.45 -4.56
N TYR A 414 11.73 9.39 -5.39
CA TYR A 414 11.39 10.76 -4.99
C TYR A 414 10.06 11.17 -5.61
N CYS A 415 9.28 11.98 -4.90
CA CYS A 415 8.13 12.67 -5.46
C CYS A 415 8.61 13.73 -6.45
N ARG A 416 8.15 13.62 -7.70
CA ARG A 416 8.38 14.59 -8.78
C ARG A 416 7.45 15.80 -8.62
N LEU A 417 6.28 15.56 -8.06
CA LEU A 417 5.19 16.52 -7.87
C LEU A 417 4.89 16.69 -6.37
N ARG A 418 4.11 17.73 -6.03
CA ARG A 418 3.70 18.07 -4.65
C ARG A 418 2.20 17.87 -4.48
N GLY A 419 1.77 17.57 -3.26
CA GLY A 419 0.38 17.22 -2.96
C GLY A 419 0.08 15.74 -3.22
N LYS A 420 -0.80 15.17 -2.40
CA LYS A 420 -1.13 13.73 -2.35
C LYS A 420 -1.65 13.22 -3.68
N GLU A 421 -2.57 13.94 -4.33
CA GLU A 421 -3.16 13.50 -5.61
C GLU A 421 -2.11 13.44 -6.74
N ASN A 422 -1.19 14.39 -6.81
CA ASN A 422 -0.12 14.36 -7.81
C ASN A 422 0.90 13.24 -7.54
N VAL A 423 1.16 12.92 -6.26
CA VAL A 423 2.00 11.78 -5.90
C VAL A 423 1.29 10.46 -6.19
N ARG A 424 -0.03 10.41 -6.00
CA ARG A 424 -0.90 9.29 -6.39
C ARG A 424 -0.86 9.05 -7.89
N GLU A 425 -0.99 10.08 -8.73
CA GLU A 425 -0.78 9.99 -10.18
C GLU A 425 0.59 9.36 -10.49
N GLN A 426 1.65 9.88 -9.87
CA GLN A 426 3.00 9.38 -10.10
C GLN A 426 3.13 7.88 -9.78
N ALA A 427 2.56 7.44 -8.65
CA ALA A 427 2.58 6.05 -8.22
C ALA A 427 1.75 5.15 -9.15
N LEU A 428 0.53 5.58 -9.52
CA LEU A 428 -0.36 4.86 -10.43
C LEU A 428 0.26 4.68 -11.82
N LEU A 429 0.78 5.75 -12.43
CA LEU A 429 1.41 5.68 -13.75
C LEU A 429 2.68 4.85 -13.74
N THR A 430 3.46 4.90 -12.65
CA THR A 430 4.62 4.02 -12.48
C THR A 430 4.20 2.56 -12.45
N ALA A 431 3.18 2.22 -11.66
CA ALA A 431 2.68 0.86 -11.55
C ALA A 431 2.03 0.36 -12.86
N ALA A 432 1.28 1.21 -13.56
CA ALA A 432 0.74 0.91 -14.88
C ALA A 432 1.86 0.59 -15.88
N CYS A 433 2.93 1.39 -15.92
CA CYS A 433 4.09 1.14 -16.78
C CYS A 433 4.82 -0.16 -16.44
N GLN A 434 4.93 -0.50 -15.16
CA GLN A 434 5.48 -1.79 -14.74
C GLN A 434 4.61 -2.96 -15.21
N ASN A 435 3.29 -2.84 -15.08
CA ASN A 435 2.36 -3.86 -15.56
C ASN A 435 2.44 -4.00 -17.09
N MET A 436 2.39 -2.90 -17.85
CA MET A 436 2.56 -2.90 -19.31
C MET A 436 3.85 -3.62 -19.74
N LYS A 437 4.97 -3.29 -19.10
CA LYS A 437 6.26 -3.95 -19.34
C LYS A 437 6.20 -5.45 -19.03
N LYS A 438 5.58 -5.87 -17.93
CA LYS A 438 5.44 -7.28 -17.55
C LYS A 438 4.56 -8.05 -18.54
N ILE A 439 3.42 -7.48 -18.93
CA ILE A 439 2.49 -8.05 -19.91
C ILE A 439 3.22 -8.26 -21.25
N ALA A 440 3.81 -7.19 -21.79
CA ALA A 440 4.51 -7.22 -23.07
C ALA A 440 5.68 -8.21 -23.10
N LEU A 441 6.50 -8.24 -22.03
CA LEU A 441 7.64 -9.16 -21.94
C LEU A 441 7.20 -10.61 -21.77
N HIS A 442 6.11 -10.86 -21.05
CA HIS A 442 5.58 -12.22 -20.90
C HIS A 442 4.99 -12.73 -22.21
N LEU A 443 4.07 -11.98 -22.82
CA LEU A 443 3.37 -12.40 -24.04
C LEU A 443 4.32 -12.53 -25.24
N SER A 444 5.35 -11.69 -25.33
CA SER A 444 6.37 -11.82 -26.38
C SER A 444 7.27 -13.06 -26.27
N ARG A 445 7.29 -13.75 -25.12
CA ARG A 445 8.09 -14.98 -24.91
C ARG A 445 7.28 -16.26 -25.03
N VAL A 446 5.96 -16.16 -24.91
CA VAL A 446 5.05 -17.32 -24.96
C VAL A 446 4.67 -17.67 -26.41
N ARG A 447 5.05 -16.81 -27.37
CA ARG A 447 4.92 -17.08 -28.81
C ARG A 447 5.95 -18.06 -29.33
#